data_AF-A0A354BGV9-F1
#
_entry.id   AF-A0A354BGV9-F1
#
_cell.length_a   1.000
_cell.length_b   1.000
_cell.length_c   1.000
_cell.angle_alpha   90.00
_cell.angle_beta   90.00
_cell.angle_gamma   90.00
#
_symmetry.space_group_name_H-M   'P 1'
#
loop_
_entity.id
_entity.type
_entity.pdbx_description
1 polymer ?
#
loop_
_entity_poly.entity_id
_entity_poly.type
_entity_poly.pdbx_seq_one_letter_code
_entity_poly.pdbx_strand_id
1 'polypeptide(L)'
;MKTYSVRKALRSPVQCQFVCFTDGAAINGIIWDISVTGWRGTVDRPIPIGPGKSVLMTLRDMNGCHPVFIDSAIVRWSEGRHTGWEITHIDDSTHTRLTEFMAQHERAESTAGDMQQTPRGLSPTHTPHAV
;
A
#
# COMPACT_ATOMS: atom_id res chain seq x y z
N MET A 1 25.34 -13.12 9.95
CA MET A 1 24.03 -13.77 10.11
C MET A 1 22.96 -12.73 9.80
N LYS A 2 22.17 -12.89 8.73
CA LYS A 2 21.06 -11.97 8.44
C LYS A 2 19.87 -12.37 9.32
N THR A 3 19.47 -11.49 10.22
CA THR A 3 18.30 -11.71 11.08
C THR A 3 17.05 -11.44 10.25
N TYR A 4 16.28 -12.48 9.96
CA TYR A 4 15.00 -12.34 9.28
C TYR A 4 13.93 -12.10 10.36
N SER A 5 13.29 -10.95 10.33
CA SER A 5 12.12 -10.67 11.17
C SER A 5 10.86 -10.91 10.36
N VAL A 6 9.96 -11.74 10.89
CA VAL A 6 8.61 -11.91 10.32
C VAL A 6 7.87 -10.58 10.42
N ARG A 7 7.21 -10.18 9.33
CA ARG A 7 6.46 -8.91 9.26
C ARG A 7 5.28 -8.96 10.23
N LYS A 8 5.07 -7.87 10.98
CA LYS A 8 4.00 -7.77 11.98
C LYS A 8 2.64 -7.33 11.42
N ALA A 9 2.58 -6.82 10.17
CA ALA A 9 1.37 -6.24 9.59
C ALA A 9 1.17 -6.70 8.13
N LEU A 10 -0.10 -6.95 7.77
CA LEU A 10 -0.53 -7.17 6.39
C LEU A 10 -0.43 -5.87 5.59
N ARG A 11 -0.17 -5.98 4.29
CA ARG A 11 -0.05 -4.84 3.38
C ARG A 11 -1.12 -4.94 2.31
N SER A 12 -1.90 -3.88 2.16
CA SER A 12 -2.87 -3.76 1.08
C SER A 12 -2.20 -3.14 -0.13
N PRO A 13 -2.32 -3.73 -1.33
CA PRO A 13 -1.85 -3.10 -2.56
C PRO A 13 -2.69 -1.85 -2.81
N VAL A 14 -2.04 -0.70 -2.88
CA VAL A 14 -2.68 0.59 -3.15
C VAL A 14 -1.78 1.41 -4.06
N GLN A 15 -2.37 2.33 -4.82
CA GLN A 15 -1.62 3.31 -5.60
C GLN A 15 -1.96 4.72 -5.12
N CYS A 16 -1.16 5.22 -4.18
CA CYS A 16 -1.37 6.54 -3.56
C CYS A 16 -0.19 7.45 -3.82
N GLN A 17 -0.44 8.75 -4.01
CA GLN A 17 0.64 9.74 -4.10
C GLN A 17 1.08 10.14 -2.69
N PHE A 18 2.37 10.41 -2.53
CA PHE A 18 2.89 11.03 -1.31
C PHE A 18 3.99 12.04 -1.63
N VAL A 19 4.21 12.96 -0.70
CA VAL A 19 5.29 13.93 -0.69
C VAL A 19 6.05 13.77 0.63
N CYS A 20 7.34 13.51 0.54
CA CYS A 20 8.24 13.50 1.68
C CYS A 20 8.98 14.84 1.79
N PHE A 21 9.07 15.37 3.01
CA PHE A 21 9.81 16.59 3.33
C PHE A 21 11.16 16.22 3.96
N THR A 22 12.26 16.64 3.34
CA THR A 22 13.63 16.39 3.83
C THR A 22 14.54 17.56 3.50
N ASP A 23 15.30 18.06 4.47
CA ASP A 23 16.38 19.03 4.27
C ASP A 23 16.02 20.22 3.34
N GLY A 24 14.83 20.80 3.55
CA GLY A 24 14.32 21.93 2.76
C GLY A 24 13.79 21.59 1.37
N ALA A 25 13.72 20.31 1.02
CA ALA A 25 13.17 19.82 -0.24
C ALA A 25 11.91 18.98 -0.05
N ALA A 26 11.02 19.05 -1.05
CA ALA A 26 9.91 18.13 -1.22
C ALA A 26 10.26 17.09 -2.30
N ILE A 27 10.03 15.81 -2.00
CA ILE A 27 10.25 14.70 -2.92
C ILE A 27 8.94 13.96 -3.08
N ASN A 28 8.41 13.91 -4.31
CA ASN A 28 7.20 13.14 -4.58
C ASN A 28 7.52 11.64 -4.70
N GLY A 29 6.49 10.84 -4.48
CA GLY A 29 6.54 9.42 -4.67
C GLY A 29 5.17 8.79 -4.85
N ILE A 30 5.19 7.50 -5.17
CA ILE A 30 4.03 6.63 -5.31
C ILE A 30 4.16 5.51 -4.29
N ILE A 31 3.13 5.31 -3.48
CA ILE A 31 2.95 4.16 -2.61
C ILE A 31 2.40 3.02 -3.47
N TRP A 32 2.97 1.82 -3.32
CA TRP A 32 2.54 0.59 -4.01
C TRP A 32 1.83 -0.38 -3.09
N ASP A 33 2.18 -0.34 -1.81
CA ASP A 33 1.47 -1.06 -0.76
C ASP A 33 1.70 -0.35 0.57
N ILE A 34 0.70 -0.42 1.44
CA ILE A 34 0.68 0.28 2.72
C ILE A 34 0.17 -0.64 3.83
N SER A 35 0.64 -0.39 5.05
CA SER A 35 0.15 -0.94 6.31
C SER A 35 0.07 0.18 7.34
N VAL A 36 -0.58 -0.09 8.47
CA VAL A 36 -0.66 0.87 9.59
C VAL A 36 0.71 1.24 10.18
N THR A 37 1.75 0.45 9.90
CA THR A 37 3.12 0.65 10.39
C THR A 37 4.09 1.20 9.34
N GLY A 38 3.69 1.35 8.08
CA GLY A 38 4.62 1.77 7.03
C GLY A 38 4.15 1.44 5.63
N TRP A 39 5.02 1.67 4.64
CA TRP A 39 4.68 1.44 3.24
C TRP A 39 5.89 1.03 2.40
N ARG A 40 5.64 0.54 1.19
CA ARG A 40 6.63 0.50 0.11
C ARG A 40 6.21 1.47 -0.97
N GLY A 41 7.18 2.19 -1.51
CA GLY A 41 6.93 3.14 -2.58
C GLY A 41 8.12 3.36 -3.50
N THR A 42 7.87 4.11 -4.56
CA THR A 42 8.90 4.72 -5.40
C THR A 42 8.94 6.22 -5.17
N VAL A 43 10.12 6.82 -5.33
CA VAL A 43 10.35 8.26 -5.18
C VAL A 43 11.01 8.85 -6.42
N ASP A 44 10.77 10.13 -6.70
CA ASP A 44 11.34 10.82 -7.87
C ASP A 44 12.88 10.86 -7.83
N ARG A 45 13.44 10.96 -6.63
CA ARG A 45 14.88 10.99 -6.36
C ARG A 45 15.20 10.06 -5.19
N PRO A 46 16.35 9.35 -5.21
CA PRO A 46 16.77 8.50 -4.09
C PRO A 46 16.76 9.25 -2.77
N ILE A 47 16.28 8.59 -1.71
CA ILE A 47 16.25 9.15 -0.36
C ILE A 47 17.17 8.30 0.52
N PRO A 48 18.10 8.92 1.26
CA PRO A 48 18.99 8.17 2.13
C PRO A 48 18.23 7.52 3.28
N ILE A 49 18.67 6.32 3.65
CA ILE A 49 18.30 5.68 4.93
C ILE A 49 18.79 6.60 6.05
N GLY A 50 17.97 6.84 7.07
CA GLY A 50 18.40 7.67 8.19
C GLY A 50 17.25 8.31 8.96
N PRO A 51 17.37 9.61 9.33
CA PRO A 51 16.45 10.24 10.27
C PRO A 51 15.01 10.28 9.76
N GLY A 52 14.08 10.41 10.70
CA GLY A 52 12.65 10.54 10.43
C GLY A 52 12.34 11.75 9.55
N LYS A 53 11.36 11.59 8.67
CA LYS A 53 10.91 12.60 7.71
C LYS A 53 9.39 12.71 7.80
N SER A 54 8.87 13.92 7.74
CA SER A 54 7.43 14.12 7.65
C SER A 54 6.95 13.79 6.24
N VAL A 55 5.74 13.25 6.15
CA VAL A 55 5.17 12.78 4.88
C VAL A 55 3.71 13.22 4.79
N LEU A 56 3.34 13.82 3.66
CA LEU A 56 1.95 14.02 3.30
C LEU A 56 1.57 12.98 2.25
N MET A 57 0.60 12.13 2.54
CA MET A 57 0.08 11.14 1.59
C MET A 57 -1.38 11.44 1.24
N THR A 58 -1.78 11.08 0.02
CA THR A 58 -3.17 11.18 -0.43
C THR A 58 -3.75 9.78 -0.56
N LEU A 59 -4.57 9.40 0.42
CA LEU A 59 -5.32 8.15 0.38
C LEU A 59 -6.51 8.33 -0.58
N ARG A 60 -6.77 7.31 -1.40
CA ARG A 60 -7.90 7.33 -2.35
C ARG A 60 -8.82 6.17 -2.04
N ASP A 61 -10.05 6.48 -1.65
CA ASP A 61 -11.12 5.51 -1.41
C ASP A 61 -12.34 5.82 -2.29
N MET A 62 -13.47 5.17 -1.98
CA MET A 62 -14.74 5.36 -2.71
C MET A 62 -15.35 6.76 -2.53
N ASN A 63 -14.97 7.47 -1.47
CA ASN A 63 -15.52 8.77 -1.10
C ASN A 63 -14.64 9.94 -1.59
N GLY A 64 -13.43 9.65 -2.07
CA GLY A 64 -12.58 10.61 -2.76
C GLY A 64 -11.11 10.50 -2.40
N CYS A 65 -10.43 11.65 -2.40
CA CYS A 65 -9.01 11.77 -2.05
C CYS A 65 -8.89 12.46 -0.70
N HIS A 66 -8.26 11.78 0.26
CA HIS A 66 -8.12 12.22 1.64
C HIS A 66 -6.64 12.42 2.00
N PRO A 67 -6.20 13.65 2.30
CA PRO A 67 -4.83 13.89 2.74
C PRO A 67 -4.63 13.37 4.17
N VAL A 68 -3.49 12.73 4.39
CA VAL A 68 -3.04 12.19 5.67
C VAL A 68 -1.60 12.65 5.90
N PHE A 69 -1.33 13.20 7.08
CA PHE A 69 -0.02 13.67 7.46
C PHE A 69 0.63 12.70 8.46
N ILE A 70 1.83 12.23 8.13
CA ILE A 70 2.67 11.41 9.00
C ILE A 70 3.76 12.32 9.55
N ASP A 71 3.78 12.47 10.87
CA ASP A 71 4.74 13.35 11.54
C ASP A 71 6.18 12.90 11.31
N SER A 72 6.44 11.59 11.41
CA SER A 72 7.77 11.02 11.20
C SER A 72 7.73 9.60 10.67
N ALA A 73 8.34 9.39 9.51
CA ALA A 73 8.64 8.07 8.95
C ALA A 73 10.11 7.94 8.56
N ILE A 74 10.68 6.77 8.78
CA ILE A 74 12.08 6.44 8.46
C ILE A 74 12.13 5.57 7.20
N VAL A 75 13.01 5.92 6.25
CA VAL A 75 13.41 5.01 5.17
C VAL A 75 14.28 3.91 5.78
N ARG A 76 13.77 2.68 5.82
CA ARG A 76 14.49 1.50 6.36
C ARG A 76 15.37 0.81 5.34
N TRP A 77 15.02 0.93 4.06
CA TRP A 77 15.83 0.46 2.94
C TRP A 77 15.55 1.30 1.70
N SER A 78 16.55 1.42 0.83
CA SER A 78 16.42 2.07 -0.46
C SER A 78 17.24 1.32 -1.52
N GLU A 79 16.63 1.10 -2.68
CA GLU A 79 17.27 0.48 -3.85
C GLU A 79 16.89 1.29 -5.10
N GLY A 80 17.79 2.20 -5.48
CA GLY A 80 17.51 3.18 -6.53
C GLY A 80 16.36 4.11 -6.13
N ARG A 81 15.23 4.00 -6.85
CA ARG A 81 14.00 4.75 -6.54
C ARG A 81 13.04 4.00 -5.64
N HIS A 82 13.26 2.71 -5.38
CA HIS A 82 12.41 1.92 -4.50
C HIS A 82 12.79 2.15 -3.04
N THR A 83 11.80 2.28 -2.18
CA THR A 83 11.99 2.59 -0.76
C THR A 83 10.99 1.84 0.11
N GLY A 84 11.44 1.43 1.29
CA GLY A 84 10.59 0.92 2.35
C GLY A 84 10.60 1.87 3.54
N TRP A 85 9.41 2.21 4.01
CA TRP A 85 9.19 3.19 5.05
C TRP A 85 8.59 2.54 6.28
N GLU A 86 8.99 3.05 7.44
CA GLU A 86 8.40 2.73 8.74
C GLU A 86 7.84 4.02 9.35
N ILE A 87 6.57 4.00 9.74
CA ILE A 87 5.94 5.07 10.50
C ILE A 87 6.46 4.97 11.94
N THR A 88 7.08 6.04 12.41
CA THR A 88 7.63 6.12 13.77
C THR A 88 6.83 7.06 14.67
N HIS A 89 6.17 8.06 14.08
CA HIS A 89 5.25 8.95 14.77
C HIS A 89 4.12 9.37 13.85
N ILE A 90 2.91 9.35 14.38
CA ILE A 90 1.65 9.70 13.73
C ILE A 90 0.66 10.03 14.85
N ASP A 91 -0.21 11.01 14.65
CA ASP A 91 -1.27 11.31 15.60
C ASP A 91 -2.39 10.26 15.58
N ASP A 92 -3.13 10.14 16.69
CA ASP A 92 -4.18 9.13 16.88
C ASP A 92 -5.32 9.25 15.86
N SER A 93 -5.66 10.48 15.45
CA SER A 93 -6.74 10.71 14.49
C SER A 93 -6.34 10.22 13.10
N THR A 94 -5.10 10.47 12.71
CA THR A 94 -4.53 9.99 11.45
C THR A 94 -4.31 8.48 11.48
N HIS A 95 -3.85 7.93 12.60
CA HIS A 95 -3.74 6.47 12.78
C HIS A 95 -5.10 5.79 12.62
N THR A 96 -6.16 6.36 13.20
CA THR A 96 -7.53 5.86 13.07
C THR A 96 -7.98 5.87 11.60
N ARG A 97 -7.80 6.99 10.90
CA ARG A 97 -8.13 7.11 9.47
C ARG A 97 -7.39 6.12 8.59
N LEU A 98 -6.09 5.92 8.83
CA LEU A 98 -5.29 4.95 8.11
C LEU A 98 -5.78 3.51 8.37
N THR A 99 -6.13 3.20 9.63
CA THR A 99 -6.67 1.89 10.01
C THR A 99 -8.02 1.61 9.33
N GLU A 100 -8.91 2.60 9.32
CA GLU A 100 -10.21 2.50 8.64
C GLU A 100 -10.06 2.33 7.13
N PHE A 101 -9.16 3.10 6.51
CA PHE A 101 -8.83 2.98 5.09
C PHE A 101 -8.36 1.56 4.73
N MET A 102 -7.46 0.98 5.53
CA MET A 102 -6.97 -0.38 5.36
C MET A 102 -8.11 -1.41 5.46
N ALA A 103 -8.95 -1.29 6.49
CA ALA A 103 -10.08 -2.20 6.70
C ALA A 103 -11.13 -2.14 5.57
N GLN A 104 -11.27 -0.99 4.89
CA GLN A 104 -12.13 -0.85 3.72
C GLN A 104 -11.53 -1.55 2.49
N HIS A 105 -10.22 -1.40 2.27
CA HIS A 105 -9.52 -2.07 1.17
C HIS A 105 -9.55 -3.60 1.29
N GLU A 106 -9.33 -4.15 2.48
CA GLU A 106 -9.42 -5.60 2.72
C GLU A 106 -10.81 -6.17 2.41
N ARG A 107 -11.88 -5.45 2.80
CA ARG A 107 -13.27 -5.83 2.49
C ARG A 107 -13.57 -5.77 0.99
N ALA A 108 -13.07 -4.76 0.29
CA ALA A 108 -13.25 -4.61 -1.15
C ALA A 108 -12.54 -5.73 -1.93
N GLU A 109 -11.32 -6.09 -1.54
CA GLU A 109 -10.56 -7.20 -2.15
C GLU A 109 -11.23 -8.56 -1.92
N SER A 110 -11.80 -8.77 -0.74
CA SER A 110 -12.54 -10.01 -0.42
C SER A 110 -13.81 -10.15 -1.25
N THR A 111 -14.53 -9.04 -1.48
CA THR A 111 -15.75 -9.00 -2.31
C THR A 111 -15.46 -9.21 -3.80
N ALA A 112 -14.34 -8.67 -4.29
CA ALA A 112 -13.91 -8.86 -5.68
C ALA A 112 -13.43 -10.30 -5.95
N GLY A 113 -12.83 -10.96 -4.96
CA GLY A 113 -12.40 -12.35 -5.04
C GLY A 113 -13.57 -13.34 -5.23
N ASP A 114 -14.71 -13.09 -4.57
CA ASP A 114 -15.91 -13.94 -4.69
C ASP A 114 -16.60 -13.80 -6.06
N MET A 115 -16.56 -12.63 -6.70
CA MET A 115 -17.18 -12.43 -8.02
C MET A 115 -16.39 -13.10 -9.17
N GLN A 116 -15.13 -13.48 -8.95
CA GLN A 116 -14.27 -14.08 -9.96
C GLN A 116 -14.36 -15.63 -10.04
N GLN A 117 -15.18 -16.26 -9.19
CA GLN A 117 -15.52 -17.68 -9.30
C GLN A 117 -16.86 -17.89 -10.03
N THR A 118 -16.89 -17.61 -11.35
CA THR A 118 -17.95 -18.17 -12.20
C THR A 118 -17.60 -19.63 -12.52
N PRO A 119 -18.46 -20.63 -12.25
CA PRO A 119 -18.19 -21.99 -12.69
C PRO A 119 -18.17 -21.99 -14.23
N ARG A 120 -17.04 -22.40 -14.84
CA ARG A 120 -17.01 -22.70 -16.28
C ARG A 120 -18.05 -23.79 -16.54
N GLY A 121 -19.15 -23.39 -17.17
CA GLY A 121 -20.23 -24.28 -17.56
C GLY A 121 -19.71 -25.46 -18.36
N LEU A 122 -20.20 -26.64 -18.00
CA LEU A 122 -20.05 -27.90 -18.73
C LEU A 122 -20.36 -27.69 -20.21
N SER A 123 -19.40 -28.01 -21.08
CA SER A 123 -19.67 -28.14 -22.52
C SER A 123 -20.58 -29.35 -22.76
N PRO A 124 -21.65 -29.24 -23.56
CA PRO A 124 -22.43 -30.41 -23.94
C PRO A 124 -21.65 -31.26 -24.94
N THR A 125 -21.41 -32.51 -24.57
CA THR A 125 -20.79 -33.53 -25.43
C THR A 125 -21.67 -33.77 -26.65
N HIS A 126 -21.10 -33.58 -27.84
CA HIS A 126 -21.71 -33.91 -29.11
C HIS A 126 -21.69 -35.44 -29.31
N THR A 127 -22.85 -36.08 -29.37
CA THR A 127 -22.96 -37.52 -29.71
C THR A 127 -22.92 -37.67 -31.23
N PRO A 128 -22.05 -38.53 -31.80
CA PRO A 128 -22.11 -38.82 -33.23
C PRO A 128 -23.22 -39.84 -33.52
N HIS A 129 -24.07 -39.54 -34.49
CA HIS A 129 -24.97 -40.52 -35.11
C HIS A 129 -24.15 -41.49 -35.98
N ALA A 130 -24.30 -42.78 -35.72
CA ALA A 130 -23.84 -43.85 -36.61
C ALA A 130 -24.84 -44.04 -37.77
N VAL A 131 -24.29 -44.41 -38.93
CA VAL A 131 -24.97 -44.72 -40.20
C VAL A 131 -25.73 -46.04 -40.13
#